data_AF-A0A924N196-F1
#
_entry.id   AF-A0A924N196-F1
#
_cell.length_a   1.000
_cell.length_b   1.000
_cell.length_c   1.000
_cell.angle_alpha   90.00
_cell.angle_beta   90.00
_cell.angle_gamma   90.00
#
_symmetry.space_group_name_H-M   'P 1'
#
loop_
_entity.id
_entity.type
_entity.pdbx_description
1 polymer ?
#
loop_
_entity_poly.entity_id
_entity_poly.type
_entity_poly.pdbx_seq_one_letter_code
_entity_poly.pdbx_strand_id
1 'polypeptide(L)'
;MDLAVDPRAVESLLAFWADAGVEASYADEPIDRLAEGAAMLRARREPAPPVAVAPIAAPAFGRGPDLDTVVTQAKALAGACNDLPALAAAIAAFDGCPLKTQGARQAVVSRGPVDAPLMIIGEAPGADEDAQGAPFVGKAGQLLDRMLKAAGLLDRAFATNTVFWRPPGNRTPTPQEQAA
;
A
#
# COMPACT_ATOMS: atom_id res chain seq x y z
N MET A 1 -31.13 -46.04 -17.50
CA MET A 1 -32.30 -45.27 -17.96
C MET A 1 -31.73 -44.31 -18.98
N ASP A 2 -31.82 -44.67 -20.26
CA ASP A 2 -31.15 -43.97 -21.35
C ASP A 2 -31.94 -42.69 -21.64
N LEU A 3 -31.48 -41.55 -21.09
CA LEU A 3 -32.05 -40.25 -21.39
C LEU A 3 -31.52 -39.85 -22.76
N ALA A 4 -32.28 -40.15 -23.82
CA ALA A 4 -32.04 -39.57 -25.13
C ALA A 4 -32.16 -38.05 -25.00
N VAL A 5 -31.03 -37.37 -24.84
CA VAL A 5 -30.99 -35.92 -24.67
C VAL A 5 -31.36 -35.28 -26.00
N ASP A 6 -32.38 -34.42 -26.02
CA ASP A 6 -32.79 -33.68 -27.21
C ASP A 6 -31.60 -32.85 -27.73
N PRO A 7 -31.13 -33.07 -28.98
CA PRO A 7 -30.01 -32.33 -29.54
C PRO A 7 -30.19 -30.81 -29.48
N ARG A 8 -31.43 -30.31 -29.64
CA ARG A 8 -31.71 -28.88 -29.57
C ARG A 8 -31.60 -28.32 -28.16
N ALA A 9 -31.92 -29.14 -27.15
CA ALA A 9 -31.74 -28.76 -25.75
C ALA A 9 -30.26 -28.68 -25.39
N VAL A 10 -29.44 -29.61 -25.89
CA VAL A 10 -27.98 -29.58 -25.72
C VAL A 10 -27.37 -28.35 -26.40
N GLU A 11 -27.75 -28.07 -27.65
CA GLU A 11 -27.28 -26.89 -28.38
C GLU A 11 -27.63 -25.58 -27.65
N SER A 12 -28.89 -25.46 -27.18
CA SER A 12 -29.34 -24.28 -26.44
C SER A 12 -28.59 -24.10 -25.12
N LEU A 13 -28.29 -25.19 -24.41
CA LEU A 13 -27.54 -25.15 -23.15
C LEU A 13 -26.08 -24.79 -23.38
N LEU A 14 -25.43 -25.34 -24.42
CA LEU A 14 -24.05 -25.01 -24.77
C LEU A 14 -23.92 -23.55 -25.22
N ALA A 15 -24.88 -23.04 -25.99
CA ALA A 15 -24.90 -21.64 -26.41
C ALA A 15 -25.00 -20.68 -25.19
N PHE A 16 -25.88 -21.01 -24.23
CA PHE A 16 -26.00 -20.24 -22.99
C PHE A 16 -24.66 -20.17 -22.21
N TRP A 17 -23.95 -21.30 -22.09
CA TRP A 17 -22.67 -21.32 -21.38
C TRP A 17 -21.54 -20.63 -22.16
N ALA A 18 -21.54 -20.72 -23.48
CA ALA A 18 -20.61 -19.96 -24.33
C ALA A 18 -20.83 -18.44 -24.18
N ASP A 19 -22.08 -17.98 -24.19
CA ASP A 19 -22.43 -16.56 -23.96
C ASP A 19 -22.07 -16.09 -22.54
N ALA A 20 -22.08 -17.01 -21.57
CA ALA A 20 -21.64 -16.75 -20.20
C ALA A 20 -20.10 -16.74 -20.04
N GLY A 21 -19.33 -16.93 -21.12
CA GLY A 21 -17.87 -16.95 -21.09
C GLY A 21 -17.29 -18.21 -20.48
N VAL A 22 -17.91 -19.37 -20.72
CA VAL A 22 -17.37 -20.68 -20.34
C VAL A 22 -16.67 -21.29 -21.56
N GLU A 23 -15.34 -21.29 -21.58
CA GLU A 23 -14.56 -21.79 -22.72
C GLU A 23 -14.16 -23.27 -22.57
N ALA A 24 -14.21 -23.85 -21.37
CA ALA A 24 -13.87 -25.24 -21.13
C ALA A 24 -14.49 -25.79 -19.84
N SER A 25 -14.92 -27.06 -19.89
CA SER A 25 -15.34 -27.84 -18.72
C SER A 25 -14.21 -28.76 -18.30
N TYR A 26 -13.63 -28.53 -17.12
CA TYR A 26 -12.47 -29.27 -16.62
C TYR A 26 -12.81 -30.41 -15.66
N ALA A 27 -14.07 -30.51 -15.22
CA ALA A 27 -14.52 -31.52 -14.27
C ALA A 27 -15.97 -31.92 -14.59
N ASP A 28 -16.32 -33.16 -14.24
CA ASP A 28 -17.67 -33.71 -14.44
C ASP A 28 -18.70 -33.17 -13.43
N GLU A 29 -18.22 -32.63 -12.30
CA GLU A 29 -19.05 -32.03 -11.26
C GLU A 29 -18.77 -30.53 -11.08
N PRO A 30 -19.81 -29.70 -10.86
CA PRO A 30 -19.63 -28.28 -10.59
C PRO A 30 -18.95 -28.06 -9.23
N ILE A 31 -17.89 -27.24 -9.23
CA ILE A 31 -17.16 -26.87 -8.01
C ILE A 31 -17.70 -25.53 -7.50
N ASP A 32 -18.31 -25.53 -6.30
CA ASP A 32 -18.76 -24.31 -5.63
C ASP A 32 -17.58 -23.58 -4.95
N ARG A 33 -16.92 -22.70 -5.71
CA ARG A 33 -15.79 -21.89 -5.23
C ARG A 33 -16.21 -20.80 -4.24
N LEU A 34 -17.49 -20.43 -4.18
CA LEU A 34 -17.98 -19.46 -3.19
C LEU A 34 -18.06 -20.10 -1.81
N ALA A 35 -18.57 -21.33 -1.73
CA ALA A 35 -18.55 -22.12 -0.51
C ALA A 35 -17.12 -22.41 -0.03
N GLU A 36 -16.22 -22.75 -0.96
CA GLU A 36 -14.80 -22.97 -0.66
C GLU A 36 -14.14 -21.70 -0.09
N GLY A 37 -14.33 -20.55 -0.75
CA GLY A 37 -13.82 -19.26 -0.26
C GLY A 37 -14.39 -18.86 1.10
N ALA A 38 -15.68 -19.10 1.34
CA ALA A 38 -16.33 -18.85 2.62
C ALA A 38 -15.76 -19.75 3.73
N ALA A 39 -15.48 -21.01 3.45
CA ALA A 39 -14.84 -21.93 4.38
C ALA A 39 -13.40 -21.50 4.71
N MET A 40 -12.61 -21.08 3.72
CA MET A 40 -11.27 -20.55 3.94
C MET A 40 -11.26 -19.28 4.81
N LEU A 41 -12.20 -18.36 4.57
CA LEU A 41 -12.34 -17.14 5.37
C LEU A 41 -12.76 -17.43 6.82
N ARG A 42 -13.61 -18.45 7.04
CA ARG A 42 -13.99 -18.91 8.38
C ARG A 42 -12.81 -19.55 9.11
N ALA A 43 -12.07 -20.43 8.44
CA ALA A 43 -10.87 -21.07 9.00
C ALA A 43 -9.78 -20.06 9.38
N ARG A 44 -9.65 -18.96 8.64
CA ARG A 44 -8.70 -17.87 8.95
C ARG A 44 -9.18 -16.94 10.07
N ARG A 45 -10.49 -16.92 10.36
CA ARG A 45 -11.09 -16.16 11.48
C ARG A 45 -11.03 -16.90 12.80
N GLU A 46 -10.90 -18.22 12.76
CA GLU A 46 -10.71 -19.02 13.96
C GLU A 46 -9.32 -18.71 14.53
N PRO A 47 -9.22 -18.15 15.75
CA PRO A 47 -7.92 -17.85 16.34
C PRO A 47 -7.18 -19.17 16.51
N ALA A 48 -5.96 -19.25 15.98
CA ALA A 48 -5.09 -20.39 16.21
C ALA A 48 -5.02 -20.66 17.72
N PRO A 49 -4.94 -21.94 18.16
CA PRO A 49 -4.72 -22.25 19.56
C PRO A 49 -3.50 -21.45 20.03
N PRO A 50 -3.54 -20.86 21.24
CA PRO A 50 -2.45 -20.02 21.71
C PRO A 50 -1.19 -20.87 21.74
N VAL A 51 -0.32 -20.68 20.76
CA VAL A 51 1.05 -21.16 20.83
C VAL A 51 1.62 -20.43 22.04
N ALA A 52 2.08 -21.17 23.05
CA ALA A 52 2.76 -20.59 24.19
C ALA A 52 4.06 -19.94 23.68
N VAL A 53 3.96 -18.70 23.23
CA VAL A 53 5.11 -17.86 22.96
C VAL A 53 5.64 -17.53 24.35
N ALA A 54 6.76 -18.15 24.73
CA ALA A 54 7.52 -17.65 25.86
C ALA A 54 7.67 -16.14 25.67
N PRO A 55 7.42 -15.30 26.69
CA PRO A 55 7.54 -13.86 26.53
C PRO A 55 8.98 -13.59 26.08
N ILE A 56 9.13 -13.31 24.79
CA ILE A 56 10.33 -12.66 24.29
C ILE A 56 10.25 -11.32 25.00
N ALA A 57 11.13 -11.11 25.98
CA ALA A 57 11.27 -9.81 26.61
C ALA A 57 11.38 -8.82 25.44
N ALA A 58 10.35 -7.98 25.28
CA ALA A 58 10.43 -6.88 24.33
C ALA A 58 11.74 -6.18 24.71
N PRO A 59 12.68 -5.97 23.76
CA PRO A 59 13.77 -5.07 24.06
C PRO A 59 13.08 -3.81 24.57
N ALA A 60 13.48 -3.35 25.75
CA ALA A 60 13.05 -2.05 26.23
C ALA A 60 13.50 -1.07 25.16
N PHE A 61 12.62 -0.75 24.21
CA PHE A 61 12.76 0.43 23.40
C PHE A 61 12.75 1.53 24.45
N GLY A 62 13.95 1.99 24.79
CA GLY A 62 14.13 3.10 25.71
C GLY A 62 13.15 4.17 25.29
N ARG A 63 12.45 4.75 26.28
CA ARG A 63 11.45 5.81 26.06
C ARG A 63 11.99 6.72 24.96
N GLY A 64 11.39 6.63 23.78
CA GLY A 64 11.78 7.44 22.64
C GLY A 64 11.74 8.92 23.05
N PRO A 65 12.39 9.81 22.30
CA PRO A 65 12.27 11.24 22.56
C PRO A 65 10.78 11.60 22.69
N ASP A 66 10.48 12.48 23.65
CA ASP A 66 9.13 12.95 23.91
C ASP A 66 8.49 13.46 22.61
N LEU A 67 7.37 12.86 22.19
CA LEU A 67 6.75 13.12 20.89
C LEU A 67 6.43 14.60 20.71
N ASP A 68 5.97 15.27 21.77
CA ASP A 68 5.68 16.70 21.72
C ASP A 68 6.93 17.53 21.43
N THR A 69 8.06 17.13 22.00
CA THR A 69 9.37 17.74 21.74
C THR A 69 9.82 17.50 20.29
N VAL A 70 9.67 16.28 19.78
CA VAL A 70 10.00 15.92 18.38
C VAL A 70 9.18 16.73 17.39
N VAL A 71 7.86 16.80 17.59
CA VAL A 71 6.93 17.58 16.77
C VAL A 71 7.29 19.06 16.80
N THR A 72 7.63 19.60 17.97
CA THR A 72 8.04 21.01 18.12
C THR A 72 9.33 21.29 17.35
N GLN A 73 10.32 20.40 17.44
CA GLN A 73 11.57 20.51 16.69
C GLN A 73 11.33 20.42 15.18
N ALA A 74 10.52 19.46 14.72
CA ALA A 74 10.19 19.29 13.31
C ALA A 74 9.52 20.56 12.74
N LYS A 75 8.56 21.13 13.47
CA LYS A 75 7.89 22.38 13.09
C LYS A 75 8.87 23.56 13.02
N ALA A 76 9.79 23.67 13.98
CA ALA A 76 10.79 24.74 13.99
C ALA A 76 11.75 24.63 12.79
N LEU A 77 12.24 23.43 12.48
CA LEU A 77 13.11 23.19 11.32
C LEU A 77 12.39 23.46 10.00
N ALA A 78 11.15 22.99 9.86
CA ALA A 78 10.32 23.24 8.68
C ALA A 78 10.03 24.74 8.51
N GLY A 79 9.71 25.45 9.60
CA GLY A 79 9.44 26.90 9.59
C GLY A 79 10.67 27.77 9.27
N ALA A 80 11.88 27.23 9.37
CA ALA A 80 13.11 27.91 8.97
C ALA A 80 13.45 27.72 7.47
N CYS A 81 12.72 26.87 6.75
CA CYS A 81 12.96 26.60 5.33
C CYS A 81 12.15 27.56 4.45
N ASN A 82 12.79 28.13 3.43
CA ASN A 82 12.15 29.10 2.53
C ASN A 82 11.69 28.49 1.19
N ASP A 83 12.12 27.27 0.91
CA ASP A 83 11.81 26.56 -0.33
C ASP A 83 11.78 25.04 -0.11
N LEU A 84 11.27 24.32 -1.12
CA LEU A 84 11.12 22.87 -1.07
C LEU A 84 12.47 22.14 -1.02
N PRO A 85 13.53 22.55 -1.75
CA PRO A 85 14.86 21.94 -1.59
C PRO A 85 15.43 22.05 -0.17
N ALA A 86 15.31 23.21 0.49
CA ALA A 86 15.73 23.40 1.87
C ALA A 86 14.91 22.51 2.81
N LEU A 87 13.59 22.42 2.62
CA LEU A 87 12.73 21.54 3.38
C LEU A 87 13.12 20.07 3.20
N ALA A 88 13.40 19.63 1.97
CA ALA A 88 13.83 18.27 1.67
C ALA A 88 15.17 17.93 2.34
N ALA A 89 16.13 18.86 2.35
CA ALA A 89 17.39 18.70 3.04
C ALA A 89 17.21 18.63 4.56
N ALA A 90 16.34 19.48 5.14
CA ALA A 90 16.01 19.43 6.56
C ALA A 90 15.33 18.12 6.95
N ILE A 91 14.39 17.61 6.15
CA ILE A 91 13.77 16.29 6.33
C ILE A 91 14.84 15.20 6.30
N ALA A 92 15.69 15.17 5.27
CA ALA A 92 16.74 14.15 5.15
C ALA A 92 17.72 14.15 6.34
N ALA A 93 17.98 15.33 6.92
CA ALA A 93 18.83 15.50 8.09
C ALA A 93 18.11 15.24 9.44
N PHE A 94 16.77 15.17 9.47
CA PHE A 94 16.00 15.03 10.70
C PHE A 94 16.19 13.66 11.35
N ASP A 95 16.53 13.63 12.65
CA ASP A 95 16.77 12.40 13.41
C ASP A 95 15.62 12.04 14.37
N GLY A 96 14.55 12.83 14.37
CA GLY A 96 13.39 12.62 15.26
C GLY A 96 12.46 11.49 14.82
N CYS A 97 12.56 11.01 13.58
CA CYS A 97 11.73 9.94 13.06
C CYS A 97 12.50 8.59 13.06
N PRO A 98 12.04 7.57 13.82
CA PRO A 98 12.73 6.28 13.90
C PRO A 98 12.92 5.58 12.54
N LEU A 99 11.98 5.78 11.61
CA LEU A 99 11.96 5.13 10.29
C LEU A 99 13.25 5.38 9.48
N LYS A 100 13.89 6.54 9.66
CA LYS A 100 15.16 6.87 9.01
C LYS A 100 16.26 5.84 9.30
N THR A 101 16.26 5.26 10.49
CA THR A 101 17.30 4.30 10.94
C THR A 101 16.87 2.84 10.85
N GLN A 102 15.60 2.58 10.50
CA GLN A 102 15.03 1.22 10.46
C GLN A 102 15.13 0.55 9.08
N GLY A 103 16.06 0.98 8.23
CA GLY A 103 16.35 0.32 6.95
C GLY A 103 15.78 1.01 5.71
N ALA A 104 15.31 2.25 5.82
CA ALA A 104 15.13 3.12 4.67
C ALA A 104 16.51 3.52 4.10
N ARG A 105 16.63 3.58 2.78
CA ARG A 105 17.85 4.00 2.08
C ARG A 105 18.00 5.51 2.05
N GLN A 106 16.90 6.22 1.82
CA GLN A 106 16.88 7.69 1.71
C GLN A 106 15.49 8.24 1.99
N ALA A 107 15.40 9.55 2.20
CA ALA A 107 14.11 10.23 2.33
C ALA A 107 13.44 10.37 0.95
N VAL A 108 12.12 10.15 0.91
CA VAL A 108 11.25 10.30 -0.26
C VAL A 108 10.29 11.44 0.04
N VAL A 109 10.66 12.65 -0.38
CA VAL A 109 9.99 13.88 0.04
C VAL A 109 8.83 14.24 -0.87
N SER A 110 9.06 14.36 -2.18
CA SER A 110 8.01 14.78 -3.11
C SER A 110 8.35 14.51 -4.58
N ARG A 111 7.34 14.61 -5.45
CA ARG A 111 7.46 14.56 -6.91
C ARG A 111 6.44 15.51 -7.54
N GLY A 112 6.83 16.20 -8.62
CA GLY A 112 5.94 17.08 -9.39
C GLY A 112 6.16 18.57 -9.11
N PRO A 113 5.41 19.45 -9.79
CA PRO A 113 5.60 20.89 -9.68
C PRO A 113 5.06 21.45 -8.37
N VAL A 114 5.80 22.37 -7.74
CA VAL A 114 5.46 22.96 -6.42
C VAL A 114 4.19 23.81 -6.47
N ASP A 115 3.88 24.37 -7.64
CA ASP A 115 2.70 25.18 -7.94
C ASP A 115 1.53 24.34 -8.52
N ALA A 116 1.60 23.02 -8.40
CA ALA A 116 0.53 22.13 -8.85
C ALA A 116 -0.82 22.47 -8.17
N PRO A 117 -1.94 22.50 -8.94
CA PRO A 117 -3.27 22.68 -8.37
C PRO A 117 -3.81 21.44 -7.62
N LEU A 118 -3.18 20.28 -7.79
CA LEU A 118 -3.56 19.03 -7.13
C LEU A 118 -2.39 18.52 -6.28
N MET A 119 -2.66 18.24 -5.00
CA MET A 119 -1.72 17.57 -4.11
C MET A 119 -2.23 16.16 -3.77
N ILE A 120 -1.35 15.17 -3.91
CA ILE A 120 -1.60 13.76 -3.61
C ILE A 120 -0.72 13.36 -2.43
N ILE A 121 -1.33 12.77 -1.41
CA ILE A 121 -0.63 12.36 -0.18
C ILE A 121 -0.86 10.86 0.01
N GLY A 122 0.22 10.08 -0.09
CA GLY A 122 0.23 8.65 0.22
C GLY A 122 0.53 8.38 1.69
N GLU A 123 0.51 7.10 2.09
CA GLU A 123 0.85 6.71 3.47
C GLU A 123 2.36 6.76 3.72
N ALA A 124 3.16 6.11 2.86
CA ALA A 124 4.57 5.88 3.09
C ALA A 124 5.25 5.45 1.79
N PRO A 125 6.57 5.63 1.68
CA PRO A 125 7.33 5.14 0.53
C PRO A 125 7.40 3.61 0.53
N GLY A 126 7.25 3.02 -0.65
CA GLY A 126 7.53 1.60 -0.89
C GLY A 126 9.00 1.36 -1.22
N ALA A 127 9.31 0.13 -1.64
CA ALA A 127 10.67 -0.29 -1.96
C ALA A 127 11.23 0.43 -3.21
N ASP A 128 10.41 0.59 -4.24
CA ASP A 128 10.81 1.26 -5.48
C ASP A 128 11.00 2.76 -5.23
N GLU A 129 10.12 3.37 -4.43
CA GLU A 129 10.20 4.77 -4.01
C GLU A 129 11.47 5.03 -3.20
N ASP A 130 11.77 4.20 -2.20
CA ASP A 130 12.99 4.30 -1.38
C ASP A 130 14.26 4.12 -2.21
N ALA A 131 14.24 3.23 -3.22
CA ALA A 131 15.37 3.05 -4.11
C ALA A 131 15.61 4.27 -5.03
N GLN A 132 14.54 4.92 -5.50
CA GLN A 132 14.61 6.00 -6.50
C GLN A 132 14.57 7.41 -5.89
N GLY A 133 14.15 7.56 -4.63
CA GLY A 133 14.04 8.85 -3.95
C GLY A 133 12.82 9.68 -4.37
N ALA A 134 11.81 9.06 -5.00
CA ALA A 134 10.62 9.76 -5.49
C ALA A 134 9.33 8.98 -5.17
N PRO A 135 8.25 9.65 -4.72
CA PRO A 135 7.00 8.98 -4.39
C PRO A 135 6.27 8.47 -5.64
N PHE A 136 5.46 7.42 -5.45
CA PHE A 136 4.60 6.81 -6.47
C PHE A 136 5.33 6.40 -7.77
N VAL A 137 6.51 5.81 -7.68
CA VAL A 137 7.27 5.32 -8.85
C VAL A 137 7.13 3.81 -9.07
N GLY A 138 6.63 3.08 -8.07
CA GLY A 138 6.34 1.65 -8.19
C GLY A 138 5.09 1.34 -9.02
N LYS A 139 4.66 0.07 -9.02
CA LYS A 139 3.51 -0.40 -9.82
C LYS A 139 2.20 0.35 -9.55
N ALA A 140 1.90 0.63 -8.27
CA ALA A 140 0.72 1.39 -7.89
C ALA A 140 0.81 2.84 -8.39
N GLY A 141 2.01 3.43 -8.33
CA GLY A 141 2.28 4.75 -8.88
C GLY A 141 2.11 4.84 -10.39
N GLN A 142 2.54 3.81 -11.14
CA GLN A 142 2.30 3.75 -12.59
C GLN A 142 0.81 3.65 -12.94
N LEU A 143 -0.01 3.02 -12.09
CA LEU A 143 -1.46 3.04 -12.26
C LEU A 143 -2.02 4.43 -11.97
N LEU A 144 -1.57 5.08 -10.90
CA LEU A 144 -1.95 6.47 -10.59
C LEU A 144 -1.59 7.42 -11.74
N ASP A 145 -0.39 7.31 -12.31
CA ASP A 145 0.05 8.14 -13.45
C ASP A 145 -0.87 7.98 -14.65
N ARG A 146 -1.33 6.75 -14.94
CA ARG A 146 -2.32 6.51 -16.01
C ARG A 146 -3.65 7.18 -15.73
N MET A 147 -4.13 7.16 -14.47
CA MET A 147 -5.37 7.82 -14.07
C MET A 147 -5.25 9.35 -14.18
N LEU A 148 -4.15 9.93 -13.67
CA LEU A 148 -3.89 11.36 -13.75
C LEU A 148 -3.73 11.83 -15.20
N LYS A 149 -3.07 11.03 -16.04
CA LYS A 149 -2.93 11.31 -17.46
C LYS A 149 -4.29 11.34 -18.15
N ALA A 150 -5.15 10.36 -17.89
CA ALA A 150 -6.51 10.32 -18.43
C ALA A 150 -7.35 11.54 -17.98
N ALA A 151 -7.11 12.04 -16.77
CA ALA A 151 -7.76 13.24 -16.25
C ALA A 151 -7.12 14.57 -16.71
N GLY A 152 -6.01 14.54 -17.47
CA GLY A 152 -5.27 15.76 -17.86
C GLY A 152 -4.56 16.46 -16.69
N LEU A 153 -4.22 15.71 -15.63
CA LEU A 153 -3.66 16.21 -14.38
C LEU A 153 -2.23 15.73 -14.10
N LEU A 154 -1.66 14.83 -14.92
CA LEU A 154 -0.35 14.22 -14.65
C LEU A 154 0.75 15.24 -14.38
N ASP A 155 0.91 16.23 -15.25
CA ASP A 155 1.93 17.29 -15.13
C ASP A 155 1.47 18.44 -14.22
N ARG A 156 0.32 18.29 -13.55
CA ARG A 156 -0.32 19.29 -12.68
C ARG A 156 -0.62 18.72 -11.30
N ALA A 157 0.09 17.65 -10.93
CA ALA A 157 -0.04 16.99 -9.65
C ALA A 157 1.29 17.02 -8.90
N PHE A 158 1.25 17.47 -7.66
CA PHE A 158 2.32 17.34 -6.68
C PHE A 158 2.02 16.15 -5.79
N ALA A 159 2.98 15.27 -5.58
CA ALA A 159 2.80 14.05 -4.80
C ALA A 159 3.81 13.94 -3.66
N THR A 160 3.37 13.48 -2.50
CA THR A 160 4.18 13.23 -1.30
C THR A 160 3.55 12.12 -0.46
N ASN A 161 4.08 11.85 0.74
CA ASN A 161 3.57 10.87 1.70
C ASN A 161 3.44 11.51 3.10
N THR A 162 2.67 10.88 4.00
CA THR A 162 2.57 11.32 5.39
C THR A 162 3.85 11.03 6.18
N VAL A 163 4.59 9.97 5.83
CA VAL A 163 5.97 9.74 6.30
C VAL A 163 6.96 9.74 5.14
N PHE A 164 8.19 10.19 5.37
CA PHE A 164 9.19 10.35 4.30
C PHE A 164 10.17 9.17 4.16
N TRP A 165 10.12 8.18 5.06
CA TRP A 165 11.00 7.01 5.01
C TRP A 165 10.19 5.73 4.94
N ARG A 166 10.72 4.76 4.21
CA ARG A 166 10.11 3.45 4.03
C ARG A 166 10.05 2.66 5.36
N PRO A 167 8.87 2.22 5.80
CA PRO A 167 8.76 1.33 6.95
C PRO A 167 9.34 -0.06 6.68
N PRO A 168 9.92 -0.73 7.70
CA PRO A 168 10.40 -2.10 7.60
C PRO A 168 9.34 -3.05 7.04
N GLY A 169 9.68 -3.79 5.99
CA GLY A 169 8.74 -4.74 5.37
C GLY A 169 7.51 -4.09 4.71
N ASN A 170 7.54 -2.79 4.41
CA ASN A 170 6.40 -2.02 3.89
C ASN A 170 5.15 -2.12 4.78
N ARG A 171 5.34 -2.24 6.09
CA ARG A 171 4.21 -2.17 7.03
C ARG A 171 3.60 -0.77 7.05
N THR A 172 2.37 -0.66 7.52
CA THR A 172 1.76 0.63 7.82
C THR A 172 2.60 1.35 8.91
N PRO A 173 2.90 2.65 8.74
CA PRO A 173 3.54 3.44 9.80
C PRO A 173 2.68 3.48 11.05
N THR A 174 3.31 3.49 12.22
CA THR A 174 2.60 3.67 13.48
C THR A 174 2.14 5.12 13.64
N PRO A 175 1.14 5.41 14.50
CA PRO A 175 0.72 6.80 14.75
C PRO A 175 1.85 7.69 15.26
N GLN A 176 2.81 7.12 16.00
CA GLN A 176 3.98 7.84 16.50
C GLN A 176 4.94 8.22 15.36
N GLU A 177 5.13 7.31 14.40
CA GLU A 177 5.95 7.56 13.20
C GLU A 177 5.29 8.54 12.23
N GLN A 178 3.96 8.59 12.18
CA GLN A 178 3.22 9.59 11.40
C GLN A 178 3.22 10.98 12.05
N ALA A 179 3.37 11.04 13.38
CA ALA A 179 3.42 12.29 14.11
C ALA A 179 4.81 12.93 14.12
N ALA A 180 5.87 12.11 14.04
CA ALA A 180 7.27 12.52 14.12
C ALA A 180 7.81 13.10 12.80
#